data_AF-A0A3M1YF75-F1
#
_entry.id   AF-A0A3M1YF75-F1
#
_cell.length_a   1.000
_cell.length_b   1.000
_cell.length_c   1.000
_cell.angle_alpha   90.00
_cell.angle_beta   90.00
_cell.angle_gamma   90.00
#
_symmetry.space_group_name_H-M   'P 1'
#
loop_
_entity.id
_entity.type
_entity.pdbx_description
1 polymer ?
#
loop_
_entity_poly.entity_id
_entity_poly.type
_entity_poly.pdbx_seq_one_letter_code
_entity_poly.pdbx_strand_id
1 'polypeptide(L)' 'AARELLLLQSSDWPFLVTTGQAREYAIQRFSQHLERFNKLMESIERHQPDVNLANEFYELDKVFPDIDYRWFATQ' A
#
# COMPACT_ATOMS: atom_id res chain seq x y z
N ALA A 1 5.15 -4.95 -1.23
CA ALA A 1 5.27 -3.48 -1.39
C ALA A 1 4.45 -2.95 -2.58
N ALA A 2 4.56 -3.55 -3.78
CA ALA A 2 3.84 -3.08 -4.98
C ALA A 2 2.34 -2.85 -4.80
N ARG A 3 1.64 -3.74 -4.07
CA ARG A 3 0.20 -3.59 -3.77
C ARG A 3 -0.11 -2.33 -2.96
N GLU A 4 0.62 -2.11 -1.87
CA GLU A 4 0.44 -0.93 -1.02
C GLU A 4 0.71 0.36 -1.82
N LEU A 5 1.72 0.34 -2.70
CA LEU A 5 1.99 1.46 -3.60
C LEU A 5 0.83 1.73 -4.56
N LEU A 6 0.26 0.68 -5.16
CA LEU A 6 -0.90 0.80 -6.06
C LEU A 6 -2.11 1.37 -5.31
N LEU A 7 -2.36 0.90 -4.09
CA LEU A 7 -3.46 1.38 -3.24
C LEU A 7 -3.25 2.86 -2.85
N LEU A 8 -2.01 3.27 -2.56
CA LEU A 8 -1.68 4.68 -2.30
C LEU A 8 -1.97 5.61 -3.47
N GLN A 9 -1.81 5.12 -4.69
CA GLN A 9 -2.02 5.89 -5.92
C GLN A 9 -3.50 6.00 -6.33
N SER A 10 -4.43 5.35 -5.60
CA SER A 10 -5.85 5.43 -5.93
C SER A 10 -6.37 6.88 -5.83
N SER A 11 -7.06 7.33 -6.89
CA SER A 11 -7.73 8.63 -6.94
C SER A 11 -8.93 8.73 -5.98
N ASP A 12 -9.40 7.60 -5.44
CA ASP A 12 -10.56 7.58 -4.54
C ASP A 12 -10.26 8.32 -3.23
N TRP A 13 -9.03 8.26 -2.73
CA TRP A 13 -8.68 8.94 -1.48
C TRP A 13 -8.88 10.45 -1.54
N PRO A 14 -8.26 11.20 -2.47
CA PRO A 14 -8.52 12.63 -2.58
C PRO A 14 -9.97 12.93 -2.97
N PHE A 15 -10.64 12.07 -3.76
CA PHE A 15 -12.06 12.24 -4.10
C PHE A 15 -12.98 12.16 -2.87
N LEU A 16 -12.82 11.15 -2.02
CA LEU A 16 -13.62 10.98 -0.80
C LEU A 16 -13.35 12.08 0.24
N VAL A 17 -12.12 12.59 0.29
CA VAL A 17 -11.76 13.75 1.12
C VAL A 17 -12.44 15.02 0.64
N THR A 18 -12.38 15.30 -0.66
CA THR A 18 -12.89 16.55 -1.26
C THR A 18 -14.41 16.61 -1.32
N THR A 19 -15.07 15.48 -1.56
CA THR A 19 -16.54 15.40 -1.58
C THR A 19 -17.16 15.31 -0.19
N GLY A 20 -16.35 15.10 0.85
CA GLY A 20 -16.80 15.00 2.24
C GLY A 20 -17.55 13.71 2.60
N GLN A 21 -17.68 12.75 1.68
CA GLN A 21 -18.47 11.53 1.89
C GLN A 21 -17.87 10.61 2.96
N ALA A 22 -16.55 10.46 2.97
CA ALA A 22 -15.84 9.55 3.88
C ALA A 22 -14.44 10.07 4.20
N ARG A 23 -14.33 11.36 4.53
CA ARG A 23 -13.05 12.06 4.68
C ARG A 23 -12.11 11.38 5.69
N GLU A 24 -12.59 11.09 6.89
CA GLU A 24 -11.75 10.47 7.95
C GLU A 24 -11.30 9.07 7.55
N TYR A 25 -12.22 8.28 6.99
CA TYR A 25 -11.93 6.94 6.47
C TYR A 25 -10.85 6.98 5.37
N ALA A 26 -10.98 7.88 4.40
CA ALA A 26 -10.04 8.01 3.31
C ALA A 26 -8.63 8.42 3.79
N ILE A 27 -8.56 9.36 4.74
CA ILE A 27 -7.29 9.75 5.38
C ILE A 27 -6.67 8.56 6.11
N GLN A 28 -7.46 7.86 6.93
CA GLN A 28 -6.99 6.71 7.70
C GLN A 28 -6.47 5.59 6.79
N ARG A 29 -7.21 5.22 5.73
CA ARG A 29 -6.80 4.17 4.79
C ARG A 29 -5.54 4.55 4.04
N PHE A 30 -5.46 5.78 3.54
CA PHE A 30 -4.25 6.28 2.87
C PHE A 30 -3.03 6.19 3.80
N SER A 31 -3.15 6.67 5.04
CA SER A 31 -2.07 6.61 6.02
C SER A 31 -1.66 5.17 6.37
N GLN A 32 -2.62 4.24 6.48
CA GLN A 32 -2.33 2.83 6.73
C GLN A 32 -1.55 2.19 5.57
N HIS A 33 -1.95 2.42 4.33
CA HIS A 33 -1.21 1.92 3.16
C HIS A 33 0.20 2.54 3.09
N LEU A 34 0.36 3.80 3.48
CA LEU A 34 1.65 4.48 3.52
C LEU A 34 2.58 3.86 4.55
N GLU A 35 2.07 3.65 5.77
CA GLU A 35 2.82 3.02 6.85
C GLU A 35 3.28 1.60 6.47
N ARG A 36 2.38 0.80 5.90
CA ARG A 36 2.68 -0.58 5.48
C ARG A 36 3.71 -0.62 4.36
N PHE A 37 3.57 0.25 3.35
CA PHE A 37 4.55 0.39 2.30
C PHE A 37 5.93 0.71 2.86
N ASN A 38 6.03 1.72 3.73
CA ASN A 38 7.28 2.13 4.34
C ASN A 38 7.93 1.02 5.17
N LYS A 39 7.17 0.31 6.00
CA LYS A 39 7.71 -0.83 6.78
C LYS A 39 8.29 -1.93 5.90
N LEU A 40 7.59 -2.28 4.82
CA LEU A 40 8.10 -3.27 3.87
C LEU A 40 9.36 -2.78 3.17
N MET A 41 9.38 -1.52 2.70
CA MET A 41 10.56 -0.94 2.04
C MET A 41 11.75 -0.85 2.98
N GLU A 42 11.56 -0.43 4.23
CA GLU A 42 12.61 -0.37 5.23
C GLU A 42 13.25 -1.75 5.47
N SER A 43 12.44 -2.82 5.53
CA SER A 43 12.96 -4.19 5.67
C SER A 43 13.83 -4.61 4.48
N ILE A 44 13.44 -4.21 3.27
CA ILE A 44 14.17 -4.49 2.02
C ILE A 44 15.48 -3.69 1.99
N GLU A 45 15.44 -2.41 2.33
CA GLU A 45 16.62 -1.52 2.36
C GLU A 45 17.66 -1.98 3.40
N ARG A 46 17.20 -2.56 4.52
CA ARG A 46 18.06 -3.21 5.52
C ARG A 46 18.63 -4.56 5.07
N HIS A 47 18.33 -5.00 3.84
CA HIS A 47 18.71 -6.30 3.29
C HIS A 47 18.21 -7.49 4.13
N GLN A 48 17.12 -7.30 4.87
CA GLN A 48 16.47 -8.31 5.70
C GLN A 48 14.95 -8.27 5.48
N PRO A 49 14.46 -8.76 4.32
CA PRO A 49 13.04 -8.68 3.99
C PRO A 49 12.17 -9.42 5.02
N ASP A 50 11.20 -8.73 5.60
CA ASP A 50 10.28 -9.31 6.57
C ASP A 50 9.12 -10.01 5.85
N VAL A 51 9.29 -11.32 5.60
CA VAL A 51 8.30 -12.16 4.93
C VAL A 51 7.04 -12.35 5.78
N ASN A 52 7.17 -12.38 7.10
CA ASN A 52 6.01 -12.55 7.99
C ASN A 52 5.11 -11.31 7.93
N LEU A 53 5.71 -10.13 8.01
CA LEU A 53 5.00 -8.86 7.85
C LEU A 53 4.35 -8.75 6.46
N ALA A 54 5.06 -9.17 5.41
CA ALA A 54 4.50 -9.18 4.06
C ALA A 54 3.27 -10.09 3.94
N ASN A 55 3.30 -11.27 4.55
CA ASN A 55 2.17 -12.20 4.58
C ASN A 55 1.00 -11.66 5.42
N GLU A 56 1.28 -11.03 6.56
CA GLU A 56 0.25 -10.38 7.38
C GLU A 56 -0.51 -9.31 6.59
N PHE A 57 0.23 -8.41 5.91
CA PHE A 57 -0.40 -7.38 5.08
C PHE A 57 -1.12 -7.97 3.87
N TYR A 58 -0.60 -9.06 3.30
CA TYR A 58 -1.28 -9.78 2.22
C TYR A 58 -2.65 -10.32 2.67
N GLU A 59 -2.74 -10.89 3.87
CA GLU A 59 -3.99 -11.44 4.40
C GLU A 59 -5.01 -10.36 4.73
N LEU A 60 -4.56 -9.18 5.15
CA LEU A 60 -5.43 -8.02 5.40
C LEU A 60 -6.02 -7.44 4.11
N ASP A 61 -5.20 -7.30 3.06
CA ASP A 61 -5.60 -6.71 1.78
C ASP A 61 -5.28 -7.65 0.61
N LYS A 62 -6.21 -8.58 0.35
CA LYS A 62 -6.10 -9.64 -0.68
C LYS A 62 -6.39 -9.17 -2.12
N VAL A 63 -6.49 -7.86 -2.33
CA VAL A 63 -6.76 -7.28 -3.66
C VAL A 63 -5.51 -7.36 -4.53
N PHE A 64 -5.67 -7.67 -5.82
CA PHE A 64 -4.55 -7.88 -6.76
C PHE A 64 -3.57 -8.98 -6.27
N PRO A 65 -4.02 -10.25 -6.20
CA PRO A 65 -3.16 -11.36 -5.79
C PRO A 65 -1.99 -11.57 -6.78
N ASP A 66 -2.23 -11.30 -8.06
CA ASP A 66 -1.27 -11.53 -9.15
C ASP A 66 -0.45 -10.28 -9.51
N ILE A 67 -0.35 -9.30 -8.60
CA ILE A 67 0.38 -8.06 -8.86
C ILE A 67 1.88 -8.35 -9.08
N ASP A 68 2.43 -7.77 -10.15
CA ASP A 68 3.84 -7.90 -10.47
C ASP A 68 4.58 -6.59 -10.15
N TYR A 69 5.56 -6.66 -9.24
CA TYR A 69 6.34 -5.49 -8.86
C TYR A 69 7.19 -4.95 -10.01
N ARG A 70 7.49 -5.77 -11.04
CA ARG A 70 8.29 -5.37 -12.20
C ARG A 70 7.60 -4.33 -13.07
N TRP A 71 6.28 -4.16 -12.94
CA TRP A 71 5.55 -3.06 -13.61
C TRP A 71 6.03 -1.67 -13.18
N PHE A 72 6.64 -1.57 -11.99
CA PHE A 72 7.19 -0.32 -11.46
C PHE A 72 8.68 -0.14 -11.77
N ALA A 73 9.32 -1.11 -12.42
CA ALA A 73 10.70 -0.94 -12.85
C ALA A 73 10.77 0.07 -14.00
N THR A 74 11.66 1.06 -13.89
CA THR A 74 12.04 1.87 -15.05
C THR A 74 12.74 0.98 -16.07
N GLN A 75 12.37 1.13 -17.34
CA GLN A 75 13.04 0.49 -18.49
C GLN A 75 14.52 0.88 -18.54
#